data_AF-A0AAU7J7F4-F1
#
_entry.id   AF-A0AAU7J7F4-F1
#
_cell.length_a   1.000
_cell.length_b   1.000
_cell.length_c   1.000
_cell.angle_alpha   90.00
_cell.angle_beta   90.00
_cell.angle_gamma   90.00
#
_symmetry.space_group_name_H-M   'P 1'
#
loop_
_entity.id
_entity.type
_entity.pdbx_description
1 polymer ?
#
loop_
_entity_poly.entity_id
_entity_poly.type
_entity_poly.pdbx_seq_one_letter_code
_entity_poly.pdbx_strand_id
1 'polypeptide(L)'
;MKQKLRKRNQDWISRQLQRAQKEEMPLSFFINFPSIRATACNGERLKRRGRLKPDWSRALFHQGWGEVPIVGPKGTVYWFEGFDKEQLPVGWMPLWEDA
;
A
#
# COMPACT_ATOMS: atom_id res chain seq x y z
N MET A 1 -28.45 1.51 24.29
CA MET A 1 -27.53 1.55 23.12
C MET A 1 -26.14 0.95 23.38
N LYS A 2 -25.48 1.24 24.52
CA LYS A 2 -24.12 0.74 24.81
C LYS A 2 -23.96 -0.79 24.71
N GLN A 3 -24.93 -1.55 25.19
CA GLN A 3 -24.90 -3.02 25.13
C GLN A 3 -24.97 -3.57 23.69
N LYS A 4 -25.79 -2.96 22.81
CA LYS A 4 -25.87 -3.34 21.39
C LYS A 4 -24.54 -3.11 20.67
N LEU A 5 -23.91 -1.95 20.90
CA LEU A 5 -22.60 -1.64 20.32
C LEU A 5 -21.51 -2.59 20.83
N ARG A 6 -21.49 -2.88 22.13
CA ARG A 6 -20.56 -3.86 22.72
C ARG A 6 -20.72 -5.24 22.09
N LYS A 7 -21.96 -5.75 22.01
CA LYS A 7 -22.25 -7.05 21.38
C LYS A 7 -21.79 -7.09 19.92
N ARG A 8 -22.13 -6.07 19.13
CA ARG A 8 -21.71 -5.98 17.72
C ARG A 8 -20.18 -5.98 17.58
N ASN A 9 -19.48 -5.22 18.41
CA ASN A 9 -18.02 -5.15 18.36
C ASN A 9 -17.39 -6.48 18.79
N GLN A 10 -17.92 -7.13 19.82
CA GLN A 10 -17.49 -8.46 20.25
C GLN A 10 -17.70 -9.49 19.14
N ASP A 11 -18.90 -9.57 18.57
CA ASP A 11 -19.22 -10.47 17.46
C ASP A 11 -18.28 -10.26 16.27
N TRP A 12 -17.96 -9.00 15.95
CA TRP A 12 -17.05 -8.66 14.86
C TRP A 12 -15.60 -9.09 15.14
N ILE A 13 -15.08 -8.82 16.35
CA ILE A 13 -13.72 -9.23 16.77
C ILE A 13 -13.61 -10.75 16.81
N SER A 14 -14.61 -11.45 17.37
CA SER A 14 -14.63 -12.93 17.43
C SER A 14 -14.56 -13.56 16.04
N ARG A 15 -15.25 -13.00 15.04
CA ARG A 15 -15.15 -13.45 13.64
C ARG A 15 -13.76 -13.23 13.05
N GLN A 16 -13.09 -12.11 13.36
CA GLN A 16 -11.72 -11.89 12.89
C GLN A 16 -10.73 -12.84 13.59
N LEU A 17 -10.94 -13.13 14.88
CA LEU A 17 -10.11 -14.09 15.62
C LEU A 17 -10.21 -15.50 15.04
N GLN A 18 -11.42 -15.96 14.71
CA GLN A 18 -11.62 -17.26 14.05
C GLN A 18 -10.89 -17.34 12.70
N ARG A 19 -10.90 -16.26 11.91
CA ARG A 19 -10.15 -16.19 10.64
C ARG A 19 -8.64 -16.21 10.88
N ALA A 20 -8.17 -15.43 11.85
CA ALA A 20 -6.77 -15.39 12.24
C ALA A 20 -6.24 -16.78 12.60
N GLN A 21 -7.00 -17.53 13.39
CA GLN A 21 -6.67 -18.91 13.75
C GLN A 21 -6.69 -19.85 12.54
N LYS A 22 -7.74 -19.77 11.71
CA LYS A 22 -7.89 -20.65 10.54
C LYS A 22 -6.78 -20.46 9.50
N GLU A 23 -6.40 -19.21 9.26
CA GLU A 23 -5.40 -18.85 8.24
C GLU A 23 -3.98 -18.75 8.83
N GLU A 24 -3.80 -19.11 10.11
CA GLU A 24 -2.51 -19.03 10.83
C GLU A 24 -1.82 -17.66 10.72
N MET A 25 -2.61 -16.59 10.71
CA MET A 25 -2.14 -15.22 10.52
C MET A 25 -2.45 -14.34 11.74
N PRO A 26 -1.66 -13.28 12.00
CA PRO A 26 -1.91 -12.36 13.11
C PRO A 26 -3.30 -11.71 13.04
N LEU A 27 -4.00 -11.61 14.17
CA LEU A 27 -5.29 -10.91 14.25
C LEU A 27 -5.20 -9.45 13.78
N SER A 28 -4.06 -8.80 14.02
CA SER A 28 -3.80 -7.42 13.56
C SER A 28 -3.95 -7.28 12.05
N PHE A 29 -3.59 -8.31 11.26
CA PHE A 29 -3.80 -8.32 9.82
C PHE A 29 -5.30 -8.17 9.50
N PHE A 30 -6.16 -9.01 10.07
CA PHE A 30 -7.61 -8.98 9.79
C PHE A 30 -8.31 -7.74 10.33
N ILE A 31 -7.83 -7.18 11.44
CA ILE A 31 -8.34 -5.91 11.96
C ILE A 31 -8.02 -4.77 10.98
N ASN A 32 -6.81 -4.76 10.42
CA ASN A 32 -6.35 -3.68 9.52
C ASN A 32 -6.74 -3.91 8.06
N PHE A 33 -7.03 -5.14 7.66
CA PHE A 33 -7.32 -5.55 6.29
C PHE A 33 -8.43 -4.73 5.61
N PRO A 34 -9.57 -4.42 6.27
CA PRO A 34 -10.60 -3.57 5.66
C PRO A 34 -10.07 -2.19 5.27
N SER A 35 -9.21 -1.60 6.10
CA SER A 35 -8.59 -0.29 5.84
C SER A 35 -7.57 -0.38 4.69
N ILE A 36 -6.69 -1.38 4.74
CA ILE A 36 -5.70 -1.64 3.68
C ILE A 36 -6.41 -1.84 2.34
N ARG A 37 -7.47 -2.66 2.31
CA ARG A 37 -8.27 -2.92 1.12
C ARG A 37 -8.95 -1.65 0.60
N ALA A 38 -9.50 -0.80 1.49
CA ALA A 38 -10.11 0.46 1.09
C ALA A 38 -9.09 1.40 0.43
N THR A 39 -7.88 1.50 0.99
CA THR A 39 -6.78 2.27 0.40
C THR A 39 -6.39 1.73 -0.97
N ALA A 40 -6.20 0.42 -1.11
CA ALA A 40 -5.86 -0.23 -2.38
C ALA A 40 -6.94 0.00 -3.45
N CYS A 41 -8.22 -0.22 -3.13
CA CYS A 41 -9.33 0.03 -4.06
C CYS A 41 -9.41 1.49 -4.51
N ASN A 42 -9.15 2.43 -3.58
CA ASN A 42 -9.10 3.85 -3.93
C ASN A 42 -7.90 4.18 -4.83
N GLY A 43 -6.75 3.58 -4.57
CA GLY A 43 -5.56 3.70 -5.42
C GLY A 43 -5.83 3.20 -6.83
N GLU A 44 -6.38 1.99 -6.99
CA GLU A 44 -6.77 1.43 -8.29
C GLU A 44 -7.77 2.34 -9.05
N ARG A 45 -8.71 2.94 -8.33
CA ARG A 45 -9.63 3.93 -8.92
C ARG A 45 -8.90 5.17 -9.42
N LEU A 46 -7.90 5.66 -8.69
CA LEU A 46 -7.10 6.82 -9.11
C LEU A 46 -6.14 6.49 -10.25
N LYS A 47 -5.54 5.29 -10.25
CA LYS A 47 -4.72 4.75 -11.34
C LYS A 47 -5.49 4.76 -12.65
N ARG A 48 -6.70 4.19 -12.67
CA ARG A 48 -7.60 4.19 -13.84
C ARG A 48 -7.99 5.59 -14.34
N ARG A 49 -7.90 6.61 -13.48
CA ARG A 49 -8.19 8.01 -13.82
C ARG A 49 -6.93 8.80 -14.19
N GLY A 50 -5.76 8.18 -14.25
CA GLY A 50 -4.48 8.85 -14.51
C GLY A 50 -4.11 9.90 -13.44
N ARG A 51 -4.61 9.74 -12.21
CA ARG A 51 -4.39 10.71 -11.12
C ARG A 51 -3.28 10.29 -10.16
N LEU A 52 -2.69 9.13 -10.38
CA LEU A 52 -1.49 8.69 -9.68
C LEU A 52 -0.29 8.96 -10.58
N LYS A 53 0.81 9.42 -9.98
CA LYS A 53 2.06 9.68 -10.68
C LYS A 53 3.23 9.14 -9.87
N PRO A 54 4.29 8.66 -10.54
CA PRO A 54 5.54 8.38 -9.84
C PRO A 54 6.15 9.68 -9.32
N ASP A 55 6.61 9.67 -8.07
CA ASP A 55 7.36 10.75 -7.46
C ASP A 55 8.85 10.38 -7.40
N TRP A 56 9.55 10.68 -8.50
CA TRP A 56 10.98 10.41 -8.66
C TRP A 56 11.86 11.14 -7.64
N SER A 57 11.38 12.23 -7.04
CA SER A 57 12.12 12.94 -5.98
C SER A 57 12.27 12.14 -4.69
N ARG A 58 11.46 11.09 -4.53
CA ARG A 58 11.44 10.17 -3.40
C ARG A 58 11.76 8.74 -3.82
N ALA A 59 12.33 8.55 -5.01
CA ALA A 59 12.79 7.24 -5.46
C ALA A 59 13.93 6.74 -4.58
N LEU A 60 13.94 5.43 -4.33
CA LEU A 60 15.02 4.74 -3.63
C LEU A 60 15.77 3.92 -4.66
N PHE A 61 17.10 4.05 -4.62
CA PHE A 61 18.01 3.36 -5.52
C PHE A 61 18.70 2.25 -4.75
N HIS A 62 18.74 1.07 -5.36
CA HIS A 62 19.42 -0.11 -4.87
C HIS A 62 20.37 -0.61 -5.95
N GLN A 63 21.27 -1.51 -5.56
CA GLN A 63 22.19 -2.13 -6.51
C GLN A 63 21.41 -2.94 -7.56
N GLY A 64 21.39 -2.44 -8.79
CA GLY A 64 20.73 -3.11 -9.94
C GLY A 64 19.21 -2.93 -10.07
N TRP A 65 18.53 -2.24 -9.14
CA TRP A 65 17.09 -1.95 -9.23
C TRP A 65 16.73 -0.71 -8.39
N GLY A 66 15.56 -0.13 -8.60
CA GLY A 66 15.06 0.93 -7.74
C GLY A 66 13.56 0.81 -7.50
N GLU A 67 13.05 1.60 -6.56
CA GLU A 67 11.61 1.72 -6.31
C GLU A 67 11.18 3.18 -6.26
N VAL A 68 10.05 3.48 -6.90
CA VAL A 68 9.47 4.82 -6.93
C VAL A 68 8.09 4.83 -6.28
N PRO A 69 7.82 5.75 -5.34
CA PRO A 69 6.49 5.86 -4.75
C PRO A 69 5.49 6.39 -5.78
N ILE A 70 4.36 5.69 -5.89
CA ILE A 70 3.19 6.13 -6.66
C ILE A 70 2.31 6.99 -5.76
N VAL A 71 2.28 8.28 -6.06
CA VAL A 71 1.62 9.30 -5.24
C VAL A 71 0.32 9.78 -5.87
N GLY A 72 -0.66 10.03 -5.00
CA GLY A 72 -1.91 10.69 -5.39
C GLY A 72 -1.82 12.22 -5.35
N PRO A 73 -2.90 12.92 -5.73
CA PRO A 73 -2.90 14.39 -5.86
C PRO A 73 -2.59 15.18 -4.57
N LYS A 74 -2.67 14.52 -3.41
CA LYS A 74 -2.38 15.11 -2.09
C LYS A 74 -1.02 14.70 -1.53
N GLY A 75 -0.15 14.08 -2.34
CA GLY A 75 1.14 13.53 -1.90
C GLY A 75 1.05 12.21 -1.11
N THR A 76 -0.15 11.65 -0.95
CA THR A 76 -0.35 10.34 -0.33
C THR A 76 0.30 9.25 -1.17
N VAL A 77 1.20 8.46 -0.58
CA VAL A 77 1.80 7.29 -1.21
C VAL A 77 0.79 6.14 -1.16
N TYR A 78 0.54 5.51 -2.30
CA TYR A 78 -0.37 4.35 -2.39
C TYR A 78 0.37 3.03 -2.43
N TRP A 79 1.43 2.93 -3.23
CA TRP A 79 2.34 1.81 -3.30
C TRP A 79 3.66 2.27 -3.93
N PHE A 80 4.63 1.36 -3.97
CA PHE A 80 5.89 1.54 -4.68
C PHE A 80 5.88 0.67 -5.93
N GLU A 81 6.42 1.19 -7.03
CA GLU A 81 6.66 0.42 -8.25
C GLU A 81 8.17 0.26 -8.42
N GLY A 82 8.61 -0.98 -8.62
CA GLY A 82 10.00 -1.30 -8.94
C GLY A 82 10.31 -0.85 -10.37
N PHE A 83 11.53 -0.37 -10.60
CA PHE A 83 12.00 0.04 -11.92
C PHE A 83 13.45 -0.42 -12.16
N ASP A 84 13.76 -0.67 -13.42
CA ASP A 84 15.11 -0.93 -13.92
C ASP A 84 15.71 0.34 -14.52
N LYS A 85 17.02 0.30 -14.82
CA LYS A 85 17.78 1.42 -15.40
C LYS A 85 17.11 2.02 -16.64
N GLU A 86 16.49 1.19 -17.46
CA GLU A 86 15.84 1.56 -18.73
C GLU A 86 14.57 2.39 -18.55
N GLN A 87 13.91 2.26 -17.39
CA GLN A 87 12.67 2.96 -17.06
C GLN A 87 12.95 4.29 -16.33
N LEU A 88 14.21 4.54 -15.98
CA LEU A 88 14.64 5.72 -15.24
C LEU A 88 14.62 6.96 -16.15
N PRO A 89 13.95 8.06 -15.75
CA PRO A 89 13.98 9.29 -16.51
C PRO A 89 15.42 9.84 -16.59
N VAL A 90 15.77 10.41 -17.74
CA VAL A 90 17.14 10.88 -18.07
C VAL A 90 17.76 11.75 -16.96
N GLY A 91 16.97 12.61 -16.31
CA GLY A 91 17.47 13.49 -15.25
C GLY A 91 17.92 12.78 -13.97
N TRP A 92 17.53 11.51 -13.77
CA TRP A 92 17.82 10.72 -12.57
C TRP A 92 18.90 9.65 -12.81
N MET A 93 19.35 9.47 -14.06
CA MET A 93 20.43 8.52 -14.42
C MET A 93 21.70 8.64 -13.56
N PRO A 94 22.18 9.83 -13.16
CA PRO A 94 23.38 9.94 -12.32
C PRO A 94 23.26 9.32 -10.93
N LEU A 95 22.04 9.05 -10.45
CA LEU A 95 21.77 8.43 -9.14
C LEU A 95 21.68 6.91 -9.22
N TRP A 96 21.80 6.34 -10.42
CA TRP A 96 21.75 4.90 -10.61
C TRP A 96 23.03 4.23 -10.10
N GLU A 97 22.87 3.21 -9.26
CA GLU A 97 23.96 2.36 -8.81
C GLU A 97 23.99 1.10 -9.68
N ASP A 98 25.03 0.98 -10.51
CA ASP A 98 25.26 -0.24 -11.28
C ASP A 98 25.57 -1.42 -10.32
N ALA A 99 25.16 -2.61 -10.75
CA ALA A 99 25.33 -3.85 -9.98
C ALA A 99 26.77 -4.37 -9.98
#